data_AF-A0A699YIN7-F1
#
_entry.id   AF-A0A699YIN7-F1
#
_cell.length_a   1.000
_cell.length_b   1.000
_cell.length_c   1.000
_cell.angle_alpha   90.00
_cell.angle_beta   90.00
_cell.angle_gamma   90.00
#
_symmetry.space_group_name_H-M   'P 1'
#
loop_
_entity.id
_entity.type
_entity.pdbx_description
1 polymer ?
#
loop_
_entity_poly.entity_id
_entity_poly.type
_entity_poly.pdbx_seq_one_letter_code
_entity_poly.pdbx_strand_id
1 'polypeptide(L)'
;WTGFYEDPLQRALRGTPFAAAHRPDLLNTFKYLEFCLQQIVKDNEVGALIQGLNGAYVEPGPGGDPIRNPSVLPTGKNIHALDPQSIPTQAALKSAKLVVDRLLERQRIDNGGQYPETIALV
;
A
#
# COMPACT_ATOMS: atom_id res chain seq x y z
N TRP A 1 12.84 -14.56 -40.16
CA TRP A 1 13.16 -14.69 -38.72
C TRP A 1 11.87 -14.84 -37.93
N THR A 2 11.32 -16.06 -37.89
CA THR A 2 10.09 -16.42 -37.16
C THR A 2 10.45 -16.88 -35.75
N GLY A 3 11.02 -15.96 -34.96
CA GLY A 3 11.22 -16.18 -33.52
C GLY A 3 9.98 -15.70 -32.79
N PHE A 4 9.29 -16.60 -32.09
CA PHE A 4 8.13 -16.31 -31.26
C PHE A 4 8.46 -15.20 -30.26
N TYR A 5 8.00 -13.97 -30.49
CA TYR A 5 8.02 -12.93 -29.46
C TYR A 5 7.01 -13.33 -28.40
N GLU A 6 7.51 -13.82 -27.28
CA GLU A 6 6.70 -14.03 -26.09
C GLU A 6 6.71 -12.73 -25.27
N ASP A 7 5.51 -12.19 -24.99
CA ASP A 7 5.36 -11.01 -24.15
C ASP A 7 6.02 -11.27 -22.78
N PRO A 8 7.02 -10.46 -22.36
CA PRO A 8 7.71 -10.64 -21.08
C PRO A 8 6.76 -10.72 -19.88
N LEU A 9 5.60 -10.04 -19.95
CA LEU A 9 4.59 -10.06 -18.90
C LEU A 9 3.86 -11.40 -18.84
N GLN A 10 3.48 -11.95 -20.00
CA GLN A 10 2.86 -13.28 -20.08
C GLN A 10 3.85 -14.36 -19.63
N ARG A 11 5.13 -14.19 -19.96
CA ARG A 11 6.21 -15.08 -19.50
C ARG A 11 6.36 -15.03 -17.97
N ALA A 12 6.33 -13.85 -17.36
CA ALA A 12 6.49 -13.68 -15.92
C ALA A 12 5.32 -14.26 -15.11
N LEU A 13 4.11 -14.26 -15.67
CA LEU A 13 2.90 -14.75 -15.01
C LEU A 13 2.59 -16.22 -15.31
N ARG A 14 3.39 -16.87 -16.15
CA ARG A 14 3.20 -18.28 -16.51
C ARG A 14 3.25 -19.16 -15.25
N GLY A 15 2.25 -20.02 -15.07
CA GLY A 15 2.15 -20.90 -13.91
C GLY A 15 1.60 -20.24 -12.64
N THR A 16 1.26 -18.95 -12.69
CA THR A 16 0.55 -18.27 -11.60
C THR A 16 -0.97 -18.30 -11.82
N PRO A 17 -1.78 -18.05 -10.78
CA PRO A 17 -3.23 -17.84 -10.93
C PRO A 17 -3.61 -16.71 -11.89
N PHE A 18 -2.65 -15.85 -12.25
CA PHE A 18 -2.85 -14.67 -13.10
C PHE A 18 -2.46 -14.90 -14.56
N ALA A 19 -2.15 -16.13 -14.98
CA ALA A 19 -1.74 -16.43 -16.35
C ALA A 19 -2.77 -16.02 -17.42
N ALA A 20 -4.06 -15.99 -17.06
CA ALA A 20 -5.18 -15.57 -17.92
C ALA A 20 -5.60 -14.10 -17.71
N ALA A 21 -4.82 -13.30 -16.99
CA ALA A 21 -5.18 -11.91 -16.69
C ALA A 21 -5.24 -11.04 -17.95
N HIS A 22 -6.17 -10.08 -17.95
CA HIS A 22 -6.41 -9.18 -19.07
C HIS A 22 -5.20 -8.24 -19.28
N ARG A 23 -4.62 -8.28 -20.48
CA ARG A 23 -3.34 -7.64 -20.80
C ARG A 23 -3.27 -6.13 -20.53
N PRO A 24 -4.27 -5.31 -20.89
CA PRO A 24 -4.27 -3.88 -20.54
C PRO A 24 -4.15 -3.62 -19.03
N ASP A 25 -4.78 -4.43 -18.19
CA ASP A 25 -4.75 -4.26 -16.73
C ASP A 25 -3.38 -4.63 -16.16
N LEU A 26 -2.75 -5.67 -16.73
CA LEU A 26 -1.36 -6.02 -16.42
C LEU A 26 -0.40 -4.88 -16.76
N LEU A 27 -0.54 -4.29 -17.95
CA LEU A 27 0.33 -3.18 -18.36
C LEU A 27 0.21 -1.99 -17.40
N ASN A 28 -1.00 -1.64 -16.96
CA ASN A 28 -1.20 -0.57 -15.99
C ASN A 28 -0.57 -0.90 -14.63
N THR A 29 -0.74 -2.15 -14.18
CA THR A 29 -0.16 -2.64 -12.92
C THR A 29 1.36 -2.59 -12.97
N PHE A 30 1.99 -3.11 -14.02
CA PHE A 30 3.45 -3.13 -14.14
C PHE A 30 4.05 -1.72 -14.31
N LYS A 31 3.37 -0.81 -15.01
CA LYS A 31 3.76 0.61 -15.05
C LYS A 31 3.73 1.25 -13.66
N TYR A 32 2.70 0.94 -12.87
CA TYR A 32 2.61 1.43 -11.49
C TYR A 32 3.72 0.84 -10.61
N LEU A 33 4.02 -0.46 -10.76
CA LEU A 33 5.12 -1.12 -10.04
C LEU A 33 6.48 -0.53 -10.43
N GLU A 34 6.72 -0.25 -11.72
CA GLU A 34 7.93 0.42 -12.19
C GLU A 34 8.06 1.81 -11.59
N PHE A 35 6.98 2.61 -11.57
CA PHE A 35 6.95 3.90 -10.90
C PHE A 35 7.31 3.78 -9.41
N CYS A 36 6.72 2.81 -8.71
CA CYS A 36 7.01 2.57 -7.29
C CYS A 36 8.47 2.18 -7.08
N LEU A 37 9.01 1.27 -7.90
CA LEU A 37 10.42 0.86 -7.85
C LEU A 37 11.34 2.07 -8.00
N GLN A 38 11.06 2.95 -8.96
CA GLN A 38 11.81 4.20 -9.14
C GLN A 38 11.77 5.10 -7.90
N GLN A 39 10.65 5.13 -7.15
CA GLN A 39 10.58 5.91 -5.91
C GLN A 39 11.30 5.22 -4.74
N ILE A 40 11.27 3.88 -4.68
CA ILE A 40 11.93 3.08 -3.65
C ILE A 40 13.45 3.25 -3.71
N VAL A 41 14.03 3.24 -4.91
CA VAL A 41 15.50 3.24 -5.09
C VAL A 41 16.12 4.65 -5.12
N LYS A 42 15.33 5.71 -4.92
CA LYS A 42 15.84 7.08 -4.86
C LYS A 42 16.62 7.31 -3.57
N ASP A 43 17.80 7.89 -3.70
CA ASP A 43 18.69 8.22 -2.59
C ASP A 43 18.64 9.72 -2.27
N ASN A 44 17.57 10.13 -1.57
CA ASN A 44 17.29 11.54 -1.28
C ASN A 44 17.60 11.94 0.17
N GLU A 45 17.81 10.97 1.08
CA GLU A 45 17.78 11.21 2.53
C GLU A 45 18.93 12.10 3.00
N VAL A 46 20.16 11.78 2.59
CA VAL A 46 21.34 12.58 2.93
C VAL A 46 21.27 13.98 2.32
N GLY A 47 20.78 14.08 1.08
CA GLY A 47 20.57 15.36 0.41
C GLY A 47 19.59 16.26 1.16
N ALA A 48 18.45 15.70 1.59
CA ALA A 48 17.43 16.41 2.36
C ALA A 48 17.94 16.86 3.74
N LEU A 49 18.76 16.03 4.40
CA LEU A 49 19.39 16.40 5.66
C LEU A 49 20.31 17.62 5.48
N ILE A 50 21.19 17.59 4.48
CA ILE A 50 22.09 18.72 4.18
C ILE A 50 21.29 19.98 3.84
N GLN A 51 20.22 19.85 3.06
CA GLN A 51 19.31 20.95 2.72
C GLN A 51 18.69 21.58 3.97
N GLY A 52 18.18 20.76 4.90
CA GLY A 52 17.64 21.24 6.18
C GLY A 52 18.68 21.94 7.05
N LEU A 53 19.90 21.39 7.15
CA LEU A 53 21.00 22.00 7.91
C LEU A 53 21.47 23.34 7.33
N ASN A 54 21.36 23.52 6.01
CA ASN A 54 21.63 24.79 5.34
C ASN A 54 20.50 25.82 5.51
N GLY A 55 19.46 25.51 6.29
CA GLY A 55 18.30 26.38 6.49
C GLY A 55 17.39 26.50 5.26
N ALA A 56 17.51 25.58 4.30
CA ALA A 56 16.65 25.57 3.12
C ALA A 56 15.36 24.77 3.37
N TYR A 57 14.35 25.02 2.55
CA TYR A 57 13.05 24.36 2.63
C TYR A 57 13.14 22.91 2.17
N VAL A 58 12.86 21.94 3.06
CA VAL A 58 12.75 20.51 2.72
C VAL A 58 11.30 20.19 2.33
N GLU A 59 11.12 19.57 1.17
CA GLU A 59 9.78 19.28 0.62
C GLU A 59 8.95 18.42 1.58
N PRO A 60 7.70 18.79 1.89
CA PRO A 60 6.81 17.99 2.72
C PRO A 60 6.27 16.78 1.96
N GLY A 61 5.89 15.74 2.71
CA GLY A 61 5.23 14.57 2.13
C GLY A 61 4.41 13.80 3.14
N PRO A 62 3.46 12.95 2.69
CA PRO A 62 2.70 12.11 3.60
C PRO A 62 3.60 11.05 4.23
N GLY A 63 3.49 10.87 5.55
CA GLY A 63 4.01 9.70 6.24
C GLY A 63 3.06 8.50 6.15
N GLY A 64 3.57 7.29 6.37
CA GLY A 64 2.75 6.07 6.43
C GLY A 64 3.46 4.82 5.92
N ASP A 65 2.67 3.76 5.71
CA ASP A 65 3.15 2.49 5.18
C ASP A 65 3.30 2.56 3.64
N PRO A 66 4.51 2.33 3.08
CA PRO A 66 4.77 2.47 1.64
C PRO A 66 4.11 1.38 0.78
N ILE A 67 3.72 0.25 1.37
CA ILE A 67 3.03 -0.83 0.64
C ILE A 67 1.56 -0.45 0.43
N ARG A 68 0.90 0.09 1.46
CA ARG A 68 -0.49 0.54 1.40
C ARG A 68 -0.64 1.87 0.65
N ASN A 69 0.33 2.78 0.78
CA ASN A 69 0.33 4.07 0.11
C ASN A 69 1.71 4.40 -0.46
N PRO A 70 2.01 4.04 -1.72
CA PRO A 70 3.30 4.35 -2.35
C PRO A 70 3.60 5.85 -2.50
N SER A 71 2.62 6.74 -2.33
CA SER A 71 2.85 8.20 -2.36
C SER A 71 3.68 8.73 -1.18
N VAL A 72 3.94 7.91 -0.16
CA VAL A 72 4.91 8.24 0.90
C VAL A 72 6.36 8.23 0.39
N LEU A 73 6.60 7.61 -0.76
CA LEU A 73 7.89 7.58 -1.42
C LEU A 73 8.00 8.70 -2.47
N PRO A 74 9.22 9.19 -2.77
CA PRO A 74 10.50 8.79 -2.19
C PRO A 74 10.70 9.35 -0.77
N THR A 75 11.66 8.79 -0.04
CA THR A 75 12.10 9.32 1.26
C THR A 75 12.90 10.64 1.08
N GLY A 76 13.39 11.21 2.17
CA GLY A 76 14.03 12.54 2.16
C GLY A 76 13.03 13.70 2.10
N LYS A 77 11.84 13.51 2.67
CA LYS A 77 10.79 14.55 2.79
C LYS A 77 10.52 14.88 4.25
N ASN A 78 10.01 16.08 4.50
CA ASN A 78 9.49 16.48 5.80
C ASN A 78 8.09 15.86 6.00
N ILE A 79 8.04 14.72 6.67
CA ILE A 79 6.80 13.94 6.76
C ILE A 79 5.72 14.63 7.60
N HIS A 80 4.47 14.51 7.17
CA HIS A 80 3.30 14.92 7.93
C HIS A 80 2.26 13.81 8.00
N ALA A 81 1.35 13.92 8.96
CA ALA A 81 0.19 13.05 9.07
C ALA A 81 -0.87 13.43 8.01
N LEU A 82 -2.14 13.21 8.32
CA LEU A 82 -3.28 13.59 7.49
C LEU A 82 -4.17 14.58 8.25
N ASP A 83 -5.12 15.18 7.55
CA ASP A 83 -6.17 15.98 8.17
C ASP A 83 -7.03 15.10 9.11
N PRO A 84 -7.12 15.39 10.42
CA PRO A 84 -7.92 14.60 11.35
C PRO A 84 -9.40 14.47 10.96
N GLN A 85 -9.94 15.42 10.18
CA GLN A 85 -11.33 15.38 9.71
C GLN A 85 -11.54 14.46 8.50
N SER A 86 -10.45 13.99 7.88
CA SER A 86 -10.51 13.10 6.70
C SER A 86 -10.68 11.61 7.04
N ILE A 87 -10.62 11.26 8.33
CA ILE A 87 -10.76 9.89 8.83
C ILE A 87 -12.03 9.69 9.67
N PRO A 88 -12.66 8.50 9.64
CA PRO A 88 -12.34 7.35 8.78
C PRO A 88 -12.88 7.53 7.35
N THR A 89 -12.16 6.97 6.36
CA THR A 89 -12.67 6.92 4.98
C THR A 89 -13.72 5.84 4.81
N GLN A 90 -14.51 5.91 3.73
CA GLN A 90 -15.48 4.85 3.38
C GLN A 90 -14.81 3.48 3.17
N ALA A 91 -13.59 3.46 2.64
CA ALA A 91 -12.81 2.24 2.49
C ALA A 91 -12.38 1.68 3.87
N ALA A 92 -11.95 2.55 4.79
CA ALA A 92 -11.61 2.16 6.15
C ALA A 92 -12.81 1.58 6.90
N LEU A 93 -14.01 2.18 6.78
CA LEU A 93 -15.24 1.66 7.39
C LEU A 93 -15.61 0.26 6.87
N LYS A 94 -15.52 0.06 5.54
CA LYS A 94 -15.77 -1.27 4.94
C LYS A 94 -14.78 -2.31 5.43
N SER A 95 -13.50 -1.96 5.51
CA SER A 95 -12.46 -2.85 6.02
C SER A 95 -12.65 -3.15 7.51
N ALA A 96 -12.99 -2.14 8.32
CA ALA A 96 -13.23 -2.28 9.75
C ALA A 96 -14.39 -3.23 10.04
N LYS A 97 -15.50 -3.13 9.29
CA LYS A 97 -16.63 -4.06 9.42
C LYS A 97 -16.19 -5.52 9.24
N LEU A 98 -15.40 -5.82 8.23
CA LEU A 98 -14.89 -7.18 8.00
C LEU A 98 -14.04 -7.69 9.17
N VAL A 99 -13.22 -6.83 9.76
CA VAL A 99 -12.38 -7.18 10.92
C VAL A 99 -13.25 -7.44 12.16
N VAL A 100 -14.22 -6.56 12.43
CA VAL A 100 -15.14 -6.69 13.56
C VAL A 100 -16.03 -7.93 13.43
N ASP A 101 -16.58 -8.18 12.24
CA ASP A 101 -17.42 -9.36 11.99
C ASP A 101 -16.62 -10.65 12.24
N ARG A 102 -15.37 -10.72 11.78
CA ARG A 102 -14.47 -11.86 12.03
C ARG A 102 -14.10 -12.01 13.50
N LEU A 103 -13.85 -10.90 14.19
CA LEU A 103 -13.56 -10.88 15.62
C LEU A 103 -14.75 -11.48 16.40
N LEU A 104 -15.96 -11.02 16.11
CA LEU A 104 -17.19 -11.49 16.76
C LEU A 104 -17.49 -12.95 16.42
N GLU A 105 -17.36 -13.33 15.15
CA GLU A 105 -17.55 -14.72 14.71
C GLU A 105 -16.60 -15.67 15.45
N ARG A 106 -15.32 -15.31 15.50
CA ARG A 106 -14.31 -16.12 16.20
C ARG A 106 -14.61 -16.23 17.69
N GLN A 107 -14.90 -15.10 18.35
CA GLN A 107 -15.24 -15.09 19.76
C GLN A 107 -16.49 -15.95 20.05
N ARG A 108 -17.48 -15.91 19.17
CA ARG A 108 -18.73 -16.65 19.33
C ARG A 108 -18.51 -18.16 19.20
N ILE A 109 -17.64 -18.59 18.28
CA ILE A 109 -17.23 -20.00 18.15
C ILE A 109 -16.54 -20.48 19.44
N ASP A 110 -15.64 -19.67 19.98
CA ASP A 110 -14.84 -20.02 21.15
C ASP A 110 -15.64 -19.91 22.47
N ASN A 111 -16.79 -19.23 22.47
CA ASN A 111 -17.65 -18.99 23.65
C ASN A 111 -19.06 -19.61 23.53
N GLY A 112 -19.14 -20.82 22.96
CA GLY A 112 -20.38 -21.62 22.97
C GLY A 112 -21.56 -20.98 22.23
N GLY A 113 -21.31 -20.18 21.20
CA GLY A 113 -22.34 -19.51 20.41
C GLY A 113 -22.76 -18.13 20.93
N GLN A 114 -22.17 -17.64 22.03
CA GLN A 114 -22.55 -16.36 22.65
C GLN A 114 -21.65 -15.20 22.22
N TYR A 115 -22.25 -14.04 21.99
CA TYR A 115 -21.49 -12.81 21.73
C TYR A 115 -20.83 -12.27 23.02
N PRO A 116 -19.69 -11.56 22.91
CA PRO A 116 -19.11 -10.88 24.05
C PRO A 116 -19.99 -9.68 24.46
N GLU A 117 -20.17 -9.48 25.77
CA GLU A 117 -20.86 -8.30 26.30
C GLU A 117 -19.99 -7.03 26.22
N THR A 118 -18.66 -7.18 26.26
CA THR A 118 -17.72 -6.06 26.23
C THR A 118 -16.42 -6.49 25.56
N ILE A 119 -15.85 -5.59 24.75
CA ILE A 119 -14.52 -5.75 24.15
C ILE A 119 -13.72 -4.49 24.49
N ALA A 120 -12.61 -4.67 25.21
CA ALA A 120 -11.64 -3.60 25.40
C ALA A 120 -10.77 -3.48 24.14
N LEU A 121 -10.69 -2.27 23.58
CA LEU A 121 -9.87 -1.93 22.41
C LEU A 121 -8.94 -0.76 22.77
N VAL A 122 -7.79 -0.69 22.08
CA VAL A 122 -6.78 0.38 22.20
C VAL A 122 -6.71 1.15 20.89
#